data_AF-A0A7V5KIC8-F1
#
_entry.id   AF-A0A7V5KIC8-F1
#
_cell.length_a   1.000
_cell.length_b   1.000
_cell.length_c   1.000
_cell.angle_alpha   90.00
_cell.angle_beta   90.00
_cell.angle_gamma   90.00
#
_symmetry.space_group_name_H-M   'P 1'
#
loop_
_entity.id
_entity.type
_entity.pdbx_description
1 polymer ?
#
loop_
_entity_poly.entity_id
_entity_poly.type
_entity_poly.pdbx_seq_one_letter_code
_entity_poly.pdbx_strand_id
1 'polypeptide(L)'
;MSEKHKSIIGGIAMFKKATLATSLLLVGGLALGGTPTIDGTFDGESVWGSAVATNSNPGFSGAGATATALYVTDDSSYVYVGAAVTGLGSWMTFGFVVDARTGGSNSQDTWGRQIDYAFPSAGDFDAPELDVRGNCNNGWAERHVWDGTQWTGFGTDITTSEYNCSPTNGWIECRIPKSVLNVRTTKEIRVEFFLTGDQNYHGLFTSVPYDTPCDTWQPSSHQTLTNPVSGVTVPVAVSAFSLE
;
A
#
# COMPACT_ATOMS: atom_id res chain seq x y z
N MET A 1 60.37 -31.86 -60.96
CA MET A 1 59.04 -31.88 -60.33
C MET A 1 59.26 -31.80 -58.84
N SER A 2 59.05 -30.62 -58.28
CA SER A 2 58.02 -30.35 -57.27
C SER A 2 58.32 -31.00 -55.91
N GLU A 3 58.76 -30.20 -54.95
CA GLU A 3 58.02 -30.02 -53.69
C GLU A 3 58.52 -28.77 -52.97
N LYS A 4 57.60 -27.81 -52.80
CA LYS A 4 57.83 -26.56 -52.07
C LYS A 4 57.52 -26.79 -50.59
N HIS A 5 58.54 -26.63 -49.75
CA HIS A 5 58.38 -26.27 -48.35
C HIS A 5 57.61 -24.95 -48.23
N LYS A 6 56.54 -24.91 -47.43
CA LYS A 6 56.11 -23.67 -46.77
C LYS A 6 55.66 -23.93 -45.33
N SER A 7 56.27 -23.12 -44.48
CA SER A 7 56.24 -23.09 -43.02
C SER A 7 54.99 -22.41 -42.47
N ILE A 8 54.40 -23.06 -41.47
CA ILE A 8 53.87 -22.59 -40.18
C ILE A 8 53.59 -21.09 -40.01
N ILE A 9 52.31 -20.75 -39.81
CA ILE A 9 51.78 -19.65 -38.99
C ILE A 9 50.58 -20.30 -38.27
N GLY A 10 50.54 -20.51 -36.96
CA GLY A 10 50.74 -19.54 -35.88
C GLY A 10 49.40 -18.92 -35.46
N GLY A 11 48.40 -19.74 -35.11
CA GLY A 11 47.08 -19.29 -34.67
C GLY A 11 46.75 -19.79 -33.26
N ILE A 12 46.99 -18.95 -32.25
CA ILE A 12 46.55 -19.17 -30.86
C ILE A 12 45.07 -18.80 -30.80
N ALA A 13 44.19 -19.80 -30.78
CA ALA A 13 42.78 -19.58 -30.46
C ALA A 13 42.64 -19.44 -28.94
N MET A 14 42.43 -18.19 -28.49
CA MET A 14 42.18 -17.83 -27.10
C MET A 14 40.76 -18.27 -26.71
N PHE A 15 40.62 -19.39 -26.00
CA PHE A 15 39.34 -19.80 -25.39
C PHE A 15 39.00 -18.84 -24.23
N LYS A 16 38.10 -17.88 -24.48
CA LYS A 16 37.45 -17.12 -23.41
C LYS A 16 36.53 -18.07 -22.65
N LYS A 17 36.89 -18.41 -21.40
CA LYS A 17 35.96 -19.02 -20.43
C LYS A 17 34.84 -18.01 -20.16
N ALA A 18 33.67 -18.25 -20.76
CA ALA A 18 32.45 -17.56 -20.35
C ALA A 18 31.99 -18.18 -19.03
N THR A 19 32.26 -17.48 -17.93
CA THR A 19 31.65 -17.81 -16.63
C THR A 19 30.15 -17.52 -16.76
N LEU A 20 29.35 -18.57 -16.87
CA LEU A 20 27.89 -18.47 -16.82
C LEU A 20 27.53 -18.13 -15.37
N ALA A 21 27.31 -16.84 -15.09
CA ALA A 21 26.71 -16.42 -13.83
C ALA A 21 25.24 -16.87 -13.87
N THR A 22 24.95 -18.00 -13.24
CA THR A 22 23.57 -18.37 -12.92
C THR A 22 23.07 -17.34 -11.91
N SER A 23 22.37 -16.32 -12.40
CA SER A 23 21.56 -15.47 -11.55
C SER A 23 20.51 -16.36 -10.88
N LEU A 24 20.77 -16.71 -9.63
CA LEU A 24 19.78 -17.32 -8.77
C LEU A 24 18.74 -16.22 -8.50
N LEU A 25 17.65 -16.23 -9.27
CA LEU A 25 16.49 -15.44 -8.95
C LEU A 25 15.95 -16.01 -7.63
N LEU A 26 16.21 -15.31 -6.53
CA LEU A 26 15.57 -15.61 -5.26
C LEU A 26 14.10 -15.22 -5.45
N VAL A 27 13.28 -16.16 -5.90
CA VAL A 27 11.82 -16.05 -5.74
C VAL A 27 11.62 -16.16 -4.24
N GLY A 28 11.60 -15.01 -3.56
CA GLY A 28 11.15 -14.95 -2.17
C GLY A 28 9.76 -15.57 -2.16
N GLY A 29 9.66 -16.80 -1.66
CA GLY A 29 8.37 -17.41 -1.40
C GLY A 29 7.68 -16.50 -0.40
N LEU A 30 6.62 -15.81 -0.85
CA LEU A 30 5.66 -15.17 0.04
C LEU A 30 5.21 -16.25 1.02
N ALA A 31 5.70 -16.19 2.26
CA ALA A 31 5.02 -16.85 3.34
C ALA A 31 3.65 -16.18 3.41
N LEU A 32 2.60 -16.89 2.99
CA LEU A 32 1.24 -16.44 3.21
C LEU A 32 1.10 -16.19 4.70
N GLY A 33 0.90 -14.93 5.07
CA GLY A 33 0.62 -14.55 6.44
C GLY A 33 -0.62 -15.29 6.94
N GLY A 34 -0.66 -15.61 8.23
CA GLY A 34 -1.90 -16.09 8.86
C GLY A 34 -3.02 -15.05 8.79
N THR A 35 -4.23 -15.43 9.19
CA THR A 35 -5.37 -14.50 9.31
C THR A 35 -5.18 -13.58 10.53
N PRO A 36 -5.02 -12.26 10.37
CA PRO A 36 -4.92 -11.34 11.50
C PRO A 36 -6.22 -11.26 12.31
N THR A 37 -6.06 -11.01 13.62
CA THR A 37 -7.17 -10.67 14.51
C THR A 37 -7.28 -9.15 14.59
N ILE A 38 -8.47 -8.62 14.27
CA ILE A 38 -8.72 -7.17 14.36
C ILE A 38 -9.00 -6.79 15.83
N ASP A 39 -7.96 -6.40 16.56
CA ASP A 39 -8.03 -6.09 17.99
C ASP A 39 -7.15 -4.89 18.45
N GLY A 40 -6.42 -4.26 17.53
CA GLY A 40 -5.54 -3.13 17.78
C GLY A 40 -4.14 -3.55 18.21
N THR A 41 -3.76 -4.82 18.04
CA THR A 41 -2.44 -5.35 18.38
C THR A 41 -1.76 -5.95 17.16
N PHE A 42 -0.47 -5.68 16.98
CA PHE A 42 0.28 -6.31 15.91
C PHE A 42 0.51 -7.80 16.21
N ASP A 43 -0.11 -8.68 15.43
CA ASP A 43 0.02 -10.14 15.54
C ASP A 43 1.42 -10.70 15.18
N GLY A 44 2.34 -9.83 14.78
CA GLY A 44 3.70 -10.19 14.39
C GLY A 44 3.84 -10.58 12.92
N GLU A 45 5.09 -10.60 12.45
CA GLU A 45 5.42 -10.87 11.04
C GLU A 45 5.09 -12.31 10.60
N SER A 46 4.94 -13.26 11.53
CA SER A 46 4.45 -14.60 11.18
C SER A 46 2.99 -14.61 10.72
N VAL A 47 2.23 -13.57 11.07
CA VAL A 47 0.82 -13.39 10.66
C VAL A 47 0.72 -12.36 9.55
N TRP A 48 1.41 -11.23 9.67
CA TRP A 48 1.30 -10.13 8.69
C TRP A 48 2.27 -10.24 7.51
N GLY A 49 3.26 -11.14 7.58
CA GLY A 49 4.42 -11.08 6.69
C GLY A 49 5.33 -9.89 7.01
N SER A 50 6.31 -9.66 6.12
CA SER A 50 7.15 -8.46 6.21
C SER A 50 6.39 -7.21 5.79
N ALA A 51 6.79 -6.05 6.31
CA ALA A 51 6.23 -4.77 5.87
C ALA A 51 6.38 -4.59 4.35
N VAL A 52 5.30 -4.21 3.68
CA VAL A 52 5.31 -3.89 2.23
C VAL A 52 5.93 -2.52 1.97
N ALA A 53 5.92 -1.64 2.97
CA ALA A 53 6.64 -0.37 2.94
C ALA A 53 7.08 0.05 4.34
N THR A 54 8.14 0.85 4.41
CA THR A 54 8.62 1.48 5.64
C THR A 54 8.90 2.95 5.40
N ASN A 55 8.81 3.75 6.47
CA ASN A 55 9.16 5.16 6.46
C ASN A 55 9.99 5.50 7.71
N SER A 56 11.15 6.13 7.50
CA SER A 56 12.03 6.62 8.57
C SER A 56 12.02 8.14 8.72
N ASN A 57 11.32 8.87 7.85
CA ASN A 57 11.21 10.31 7.90
C ASN A 57 10.13 10.71 8.92
N PRO A 58 10.37 11.74 9.76
CA PRO A 58 9.39 12.22 10.71
C PRO A 58 8.17 12.82 10.00
N GLY A 59 7.01 12.67 10.62
CA GLY A 59 5.80 13.39 10.25
C GLY A 59 5.85 14.88 10.63
N PHE A 60 4.72 15.56 10.46
CA PHE A 60 4.51 16.94 10.90
C PHE A 60 4.77 17.06 12.40
N SER A 61 5.76 17.89 12.75
CA SER A 61 6.22 18.04 14.14
C SER A 61 5.14 18.53 15.10
N GLY A 62 4.13 19.28 14.61
CA GLY A 62 3.01 19.75 15.43
C GLY A 62 2.07 18.63 15.88
N ALA A 63 1.99 17.53 15.12
CA ALA A 63 1.20 16.35 15.48
C ALA A 63 2.00 15.35 16.34
N GLY A 64 3.34 15.30 16.15
CA GLY A 64 4.21 14.42 16.92
C GLY A 64 4.07 12.92 16.59
N ALA A 65 3.34 12.57 15.53
CA ALA A 65 3.18 11.20 15.06
C ALA A 65 4.06 10.91 13.83
N THR A 66 4.42 9.65 13.64
CA THR A 66 5.12 9.16 12.45
C THR A 66 4.66 7.75 12.13
N ALA A 67 4.17 7.55 10.90
CA ALA A 67 3.84 6.24 10.38
C ALA A 67 5.13 5.57 9.90
N THR A 68 5.45 4.40 10.43
CA THR A 68 6.77 3.78 10.27
C THR A 68 6.77 2.56 9.36
N ALA A 69 5.66 1.83 9.29
CA ALA A 69 5.57 0.63 8.47
C ALA A 69 4.12 0.36 8.02
N LEU A 70 3.97 -0.14 6.80
CA LEU A 70 2.73 -0.61 6.21
C LEU A 70 2.84 -2.11 5.99
N TYR A 71 1.81 -2.85 6.38
CA TYR A 71 1.69 -4.30 6.22
C TYR A 71 0.43 -4.60 5.42
N VAL A 72 0.54 -5.60 4.54
CA VAL A 72 -0.60 -6.13 3.80
C VAL A 72 -0.50 -7.65 3.77
N THR A 73 -1.58 -8.32 4.16
CA THR A 73 -1.75 -9.77 4.01
C THR A 73 -3.18 -10.06 3.55
N ASP A 74 -3.51 -11.30 3.27
CA ASP A 74 -4.84 -11.69 2.82
C ASP A 74 -5.23 -13.11 3.23
N ASP A 75 -6.52 -13.40 3.21
CA ASP A 75 -7.06 -14.75 3.31
C ASP A 75 -8.07 -15.02 2.18
N SER A 76 -8.87 -16.08 2.27
CA SER A 76 -9.84 -16.39 1.21
C SER A 76 -10.91 -15.30 0.97
N SER A 77 -11.15 -14.44 1.95
CA SER A 77 -12.31 -13.54 2.01
C SER A 77 -11.93 -12.07 2.12
N TYR A 78 -10.77 -11.76 2.71
CA TYR A 78 -10.36 -10.40 3.06
C TYR A 78 -8.94 -10.08 2.60
N VAL A 79 -8.70 -8.80 2.36
CA VAL A 79 -7.37 -8.17 2.39
C VAL A 79 -7.25 -7.46 3.72
N TYR A 80 -6.11 -7.61 4.38
CA TYR A 80 -5.79 -6.98 5.65
C TYR A 80 -4.73 -5.92 5.42
N VAL A 81 -4.97 -4.72 5.94
CA VAL A 81 -4.01 -3.61 5.92
C VAL A 81 -3.72 -3.18 7.36
N GLY A 82 -2.45 -2.96 7.66
CA GLY A 82 -1.99 -2.61 9.01
C GLY A 82 -0.90 -1.56 8.96
N ALA A 83 -0.90 -0.62 9.89
CA ALA A 83 0.08 0.46 9.97
C ALA A 83 0.63 0.61 11.39
N ALA A 84 1.96 0.62 11.47
CA ALA A 84 2.67 0.97 12.70
C ALA A 84 2.90 2.48 12.76
N VAL A 85 2.62 3.08 13.92
CA VAL A 85 2.69 4.51 14.14
C VAL A 85 3.30 4.80 15.51
N THR A 86 4.37 5.59 15.54
CA THR A 86 4.87 6.18 16.79
C THR A 86 4.16 7.49 17.06
N GLY A 87 3.84 7.78 18.34
CA GLY A 87 3.21 9.06 18.73
C GLY A 87 1.74 9.18 18.33
N LEU A 88 1.06 8.06 18.05
CA LEU A 88 -0.35 8.02 17.70
C LEU A 88 -1.22 8.57 18.84
N GLY A 89 -1.93 9.66 18.60
CA GLY A 89 -2.90 10.23 19.54
C GLY A 89 -4.32 9.73 19.27
N SER A 90 -5.13 9.55 20.31
CA SER A 90 -6.54 9.15 20.15
C SER A 90 -7.34 10.11 19.28
N TRP A 91 -7.05 11.41 19.35
CA TRP A 91 -7.73 12.44 18.56
C TRP A 91 -7.42 12.36 17.05
N MET A 92 -6.38 11.63 16.63
CA MET A 92 -5.98 11.56 15.23
C MET A 92 -6.96 10.74 14.39
N THR A 93 -7.01 11.06 13.10
CA THR A 93 -7.76 10.30 12.10
C THR A 93 -6.79 9.65 11.14
N PHE A 94 -7.05 8.40 10.76
CA PHE A 94 -6.24 7.64 9.82
C PHE A 94 -6.96 7.43 8.49
N GLY A 95 -6.21 7.06 7.46
CA GLY A 95 -6.75 6.58 6.19
C GLY A 95 -5.92 5.46 5.60
N PHE A 96 -6.58 4.47 5.01
CA PHE A 96 -5.99 3.52 4.06
C PHE A 96 -6.64 3.74 2.70
N VAL A 97 -5.84 4.23 1.76
CA VAL A 97 -6.27 4.40 0.37
C VAL A 97 -5.75 3.25 -0.47
N VAL A 98 -6.65 2.64 -1.24
CA VAL A 98 -6.37 1.42 -2.00
C VAL A 98 -6.81 1.62 -3.45
N ASP A 99 -5.89 1.32 -4.36
CA ASP A 99 -6.13 1.20 -5.79
C ASP A 99 -6.05 -0.29 -6.16
N ALA A 100 -7.17 -0.85 -6.60
CA ALA A 100 -7.32 -2.28 -6.89
C ALA A 100 -8.05 -2.56 -8.21
N ARG A 101 -8.51 -1.52 -8.94
CA ARG A 101 -9.26 -1.63 -10.21
C ARG A 101 -8.71 -0.65 -11.25
N THR A 102 -9.32 -0.60 -12.43
CA THR A 102 -9.13 0.50 -13.36
C THR A 102 -10.31 1.44 -13.23
N GLY A 103 -10.08 2.71 -12.87
CA GLY A 103 -11.11 3.74 -12.98
C GLY A 103 -11.13 4.81 -11.89
N GLY A 104 -10.26 4.76 -10.87
CA GLY A 104 -10.13 5.86 -9.91
C GLY A 104 -9.72 7.16 -10.60
N SER A 105 -10.54 8.22 -10.49
CA SER A 105 -10.24 9.52 -11.11
C SER A 105 -10.41 10.73 -10.20
N ASN A 106 -10.86 10.54 -8.94
CA ASN A 106 -10.95 11.66 -8.01
C ASN A 106 -9.71 11.77 -7.14
N SER A 107 -8.97 12.85 -7.37
CA SER A 107 -7.75 13.20 -6.67
C SER A 107 -7.99 13.90 -5.33
N GLN A 108 -9.21 13.93 -4.79
CA GLN A 108 -9.52 14.63 -3.53
C GLN A 108 -9.96 13.68 -2.42
N ASP A 109 -9.53 13.96 -1.20
CA ASP A 109 -9.99 13.31 0.03
C ASP A 109 -11.52 13.36 0.14
N THR A 110 -12.11 12.23 0.52
CA THR A 110 -13.57 12.04 0.42
C THR A 110 -14.36 12.80 1.49
N TRP A 111 -13.69 13.34 2.51
CA TRP A 111 -14.24 14.22 3.54
C TRP A 111 -13.84 15.69 3.37
N GLY A 112 -13.19 16.04 2.26
CA GLY A 112 -12.79 17.41 1.95
C GLY A 112 -11.69 17.94 2.88
N ARG A 113 -10.85 17.06 3.42
CA ARG A 113 -9.62 17.49 4.12
C ARG A 113 -8.63 18.12 3.14
N GLN A 114 -7.60 18.76 3.67
CA GLN A 114 -6.49 19.35 2.90
C GLN A 114 -5.53 18.25 2.37
N ILE A 115 -6.08 17.18 1.78
CA ILE A 115 -5.36 16.03 1.28
C ILE A 115 -5.91 15.67 -0.10
N ASP A 116 -5.00 15.50 -1.06
CA ASP A 116 -5.26 15.06 -2.41
C ASP A 116 -4.56 13.71 -2.68
N TYR A 117 -5.03 13.00 -3.71
CA TYR A 117 -4.51 11.71 -4.15
C TYR A 117 -3.98 11.82 -5.59
N ALA A 118 -2.77 11.31 -5.83
CA ALA A 118 -2.18 11.20 -7.16
C ALA A 118 -1.39 9.89 -7.27
N PHE A 119 -2.11 8.78 -7.27
CA PHE A 119 -1.58 7.42 -7.37
C PHE A 119 -1.09 7.15 -8.79
N PRO A 120 0.22 7.12 -9.08
CA PRO A 120 0.72 7.12 -10.45
C PRO A 120 0.28 5.86 -11.19
N SER A 121 -0.52 5.95 -12.25
CA SER A 121 -0.86 4.79 -13.09
C SER A 121 -0.29 4.89 -14.51
N ALA A 122 -0.10 3.76 -15.17
CA ALA A 122 0.41 3.72 -16.55
C ALA A 122 -0.66 4.15 -17.60
N GLY A 123 -1.81 4.66 -17.16
CA GLY A 123 -2.91 5.20 -17.96
C GLY A 123 -3.65 6.30 -17.21
N ASP A 124 -4.69 6.89 -17.80
CA ASP A 124 -5.35 8.14 -17.37
C ASP A 124 -6.07 8.12 -15.99
N PHE A 125 -5.74 7.22 -15.07
CA PHE A 125 -6.43 6.99 -13.78
C PHE A 125 -5.46 7.07 -12.61
N ASP A 126 -5.27 8.26 -12.04
CA ASP A 126 -4.24 8.54 -11.02
C ASP A 126 -4.79 8.62 -9.58
N ALA A 127 -5.82 7.84 -9.21
CA ALA A 127 -6.44 7.93 -7.88
C ALA A 127 -6.86 6.58 -7.27
N PRO A 128 -6.95 6.46 -5.93
CA PRO A 128 -7.48 5.28 -5.25
C PRO A 128 -8.97 5.07 -5.56
N GLU A 129 -9.43 3.83 -5.43
CA GLU A 129 -10.85 3.47 -5.58
C GLU A 129 -11.52 3.06 -4.26
N LEU A 130 -10.75 2.97 -3.19
CA LEU A 130 -11.24 2.76 -1.84
C LEU A 130 -10.48 3.68 -0.90
N ASP A 131 -11.20 4.34 -0.01
CA ASP A 131 -10.66 5.04 1.15
C ASP A 131 -11.34 4.47 2.40
N VAL A 132 -10.56 3.86 3.29
CA VAL A 132 -11.01 3.48 4.63
C VAL A 132 -10.50 4.53 5.60
N ARG A 133 -11.41 5.31 6.18
CA ARG A 133 -11.10 6.31 7.20
C ARG A 133 -11.62 5.90 8.56
N GLY A 134 -10.93 6.33 9.60
CA GLY A 134 -11.46 6.20 10.96
C GLY A 134 -10.77 7.10 11.96
N ASN A 135 -11.41 7.27 13.11
CA ASN A 135 -10.92 8.09 14.21
C ASN A 135 -10.55 7.20 15.40
N CYS A 136 -9.41 7.50 16.02
CA CYS A 136 -8.85 6.69 17.08
C CYS A 136 -9.46 6.94 18.49
N ASN A 137 -10.50 7.79 18.61
CA ASN A 137 -11.08 8.19 19.90
C ASN A 137 -12.51 7.66 20.13
N ASN A 138 -13.28 7.42 19.07
CA ASN A 138 -14.75 7.32 19.20
C ASN A 138 -15.36 6.07 18.54
N GLY A 139 -14.54 5.14 18.05
CA GLY A 139 -15.04 3.92 17.43
C GLY A 139 -15.66 4.13 16.05
N TRP A 140 -15.54 5.33 15.46
CA TRP A 140 -15.99 5.62 14.11
C TRP A 140 -14.96 5.24 13.05
N ALA A 141 -15.40 4.49 12.04
CA ALA A 141 -14.71 4.33 10.78
C ALA A 141 -15.71 4.02 9.67
N GLU A 142 -15.37 4.44 8.46
CA GLU A 142 -16.19 4.33 7.26
C GLU A 142 -15.32 3.96 6.06
N ARG A 143 -15.94 3.31 5.07
CA ARG A 143 -15.34 3.04 3.76
C ARG A 143 -16.06 3.87 2.69
N HIS A 144 -15.30 4.51 1.82
CA HIS A 144 -15.79 5.12 0.59
C HIS A 144 -15.25 4.34 -0.59
N VAL A 145 -16.12 3.99 -1.54
CA VAL A 145 -15.74 3.27 -2.75
C VAL A 145 -15.99 4.19 -3.95
N TRP A 146 -15.09 4.20 -4.91
CA TRP A 146 -15.29 4.89 -6.18
C TRP A 146 -16.21 4.06 -7.07
N ASP A 147 -17.32 4.65 -7.52
CA ASP A 147 -18.28 3.97 -8.40
C ASP A 147 -17.94 4.06 -9.90
N GLY A 148 -16.86 4.78 -10.24
CA GLY A 148 -16.47 5.12 -11.60
C GLY A 148 -16.75 6.58 -11.98
N THR A 149 -17.56 7.28 -11.17
CA THR A 149 -17.95 8.68 -11.42
C THR A 149 -17.83 9.58 -10.19
N GLN A 150 -18.11 9.04 -9.00
CA GLN A 150 -18.00 9.74 -7.72
C GLN A 150 -17.71 8.74 -6.60
N TRP A 151 -17.32 9.27 -5.43
CA TRP A 151 -17.30 8.47 -4.20
C TRP A 151 -18.73 8.10 -3.82
N THR A 152 -18.92 6.89 -3.29
CA THR A 152 -20.21 6.44 -2.75
C THR A 152 -20.65 7.33 -1.58
N GLY A 153 -21.45 8.36 -1.86
CA GLY A 153 -22.25 9.16 -0.92
C GLY A 153 -21.71 9.35 0.50
N PHE A 154 -22.59 9.21 1.49
CA PHE A 154 -22.18 8.94 2.87
C PHE A 154 -21.59 7.53 2.87
N GLY A 155 -20.37 7.36 3.37
CA GLY A 155 -19.65 6.09 3.32
C GLY A 155 -20.41 4.93 3.95
N THR A 156 -19.84 3.74 3.85
CA THR A 156 -20.35 2.58 4.58
C THR A 156 -19.62 2.45 5.91
N ASP A 157 -20.34 2.61 7.02
CA ASP A 157 -19.82 2.34 8.37
C ASP A 157 -19.18 0.96 8.42
N ILE A 158 -17.98 0.88 9.02
CA ILE A 158 -17.31 -0.37 9.33
C ILE A 158 -17.17 -0.52 10.85
N THR A 159 -17.35 -1.74 11.32
CA THR A 159 -17.43 -2.01 12.78
C THR A 159 -16.07 -2.34 13.36
N THR A 160 -15.97 -2.47 14.68
CA THR A 160 -14.77 -2.94 15.38
C THR A 160 -14.34 -4.36 15.02
N SER A 161 -15.19 -5.11 14.31
CA SER A 161 -14.79 -6.40 13.72
C SER A 161 -14.04 -6.23 12.41
N GLU A 162 -14.14 -5.08 11.75
CA GLU A 162 -13.50 -4.75 10.48
C GLU A 162 -12.29 -3.84 10.63
N TYR A 163 -12.24 -3.00 11.68
CA TYR A 163 -11.07 -2.17 11.96
C TYR A 163 -10.78 -2.06 13.46
N ASN A 164 -9.55 -1.66 13.80
CA ASN A 164 -9.19 -1.19 15.13
C ASN A 164 -8.10 -0.12 15.06
N CYS A 165 -8.08 0.79 16.03
CA CYS A 165 -7.00 1.74 16.26
C CYS A 165 -6.63 1.73 17.75
N SER A 166 -5.36 1.42 18.04
CA SER A 166 -4.82 1.42 19.39
C SER A 166 -3.68 2.43 19.52
N PRO A 167 -3.97 3.65 20.02
CA PRO A 167 -2.93 4.62 20.37
C PRO A 167 -1.89 4.06 21.35
N THR A 168 -2.32 3.22 22.29
CA THR A 168 -1.44 2.55 23.27
C THR A 168 -0.41 1.64 22.59
N ASN A 169 -0.82 0.89 21.57
CA ASN A 169 0.05 -0.03 20.86
C ASN A 169 0.76 0.62 19.65
N GLY A 170 0.35 1.83 19.26
CA GLY A 170 0.83 2.47 18.04
C GLY A 170 0.47 1.67 16.79
N TRP A 171 -0.73 1.08 16.76
CA TRP A 171 -1.16 0.16 15.71
C TRP A 171 -2.57 0.49 15.22
N ILE A 172 -2.73 0.47 13.90
CA ILE A 172 -4.02 0.65 13.21
C ILE A 172 -4.14 -0.48 12.20
N GLU A 173 -5.31 -1.09 12.12
CA GLU A 173 -5.56 -2.18 11.19
C GLU A 173 -7.00 -2.20 10.69
N CYS A 174 -7.17 -2.76 9.49
CA CYS A 174 -8.45 -2.98 8.87
C CYS A 174 -8.43 -4.28 8.04
N ARG A 175 -9.54 -5.00 8.03
CA ARG A 175 -9.84 -5.99 6.99
C ARG A 175 -10.85 -5.41 6.00
N ILE A 176 -10.64 -5.69 4.73
CA ILE A 176 -11.44 -5.21 3.62
C ILE A 176 -11.95 -6.46 2.88
N PRO A 177 -13.28 -6.67 2.76
CA PRO A 177 -13.81 -7.78 1.99
C PRO A 177 -13.31 -7.72 0.54
N LYS A 178 -12.80 -8.84 0.02
CA LYS A 178 -12.36 -8.92 -1.39
C LYS A 178 -13.49 -8.59 -2.38
N SER A 179 -14.75 -8.83 -1.99
CA SER A 179 -15.94 -8.43 -2.75
C SER A 179 -16.12 -6.91 -2.87
N VAL A 180 -15.73 -6.14 -1.84
CA VAL A 180 -15.74 -4.68 -1.86
C VAL A 180 -14.67 -4.16 -2.82
N LEU A 181 -13.48 -4.75 -2.79
CA LEU A 181 -12.41 -4.40 -3.72
C LEU A 181 -12.73 -4.80 -5.16
N ASN A 182 -13.66 -5.76 -5.39
CA ASN A 182 -13.92 -6.41 -6.68
C ASN A 182 -12.60 -6.63 -7.43
N VAL A 183 -11.63 -7.22 -6.72
CA VAL A 183 -10.26 -7.42 -7.22
C VAL A 183 -10.37 -8.21 -8.51
N ARG A 184 -10.20 -7.55 -9.65
CA ARG A 184 -10.10 -8.24 -10.93
C ARG A 184 -8.78 -8.98 -10.93
N THR A 185 -8.78 -10.21 -11.42
CA THR A 185 -7.66 -11.18 -11.38
C THR A 185 -6.35 -10.71 -12.04
N THR A 186 -6.29 -9.48 -12.56
CA THR A 186 -5.21 -8.97 -13.40
C THR A 186 -4.53 -7.71 -12.89
N LYS A 187 -4.92 -7.13 -11.72
CA LYS A 187 -4.27 -5.91 -11.21
C LYS A 187 -3.57 -6.16 -9.86
N GLU A 188 -2.34 -5.67 -9.77
CA GLU A 188 -1.62 -5.51 -8.50
C GLU A 188 -2.34 -4.48 -7.64
N ILE A 189 -2.51 -4.77 -6.35
CA ILE A 189 -3.09 -3.79 -5.43
C ILE A 189 -2.02 -2.76 -5.10
N ARG A 190 -2.42 -1.50 -5.02
CA ARG A 190 -1.61 -0.43 -4.47
C ARG A 190 -2.26 0.12 -3.21
N VAL A 191 -1.44 0.38 -2.20
CA VAL A 191 -1.92 0.82 -0.89
C VAL A 191 -1.05 1.97 -0.39
N GLU A 192 -1.68 2.93 0.27
CA GLU A 192 -0.98 3.90 1.08
C GLU A 192 -1.74 4.14 2.38
N PHE A 193 -1.00 4.29 3.47
CA PHE A 193 -1.55 4.69 4.75
C PHE A 193 -1.18 6.13 5.05
N PHE A 194 -2.08 6.87 5.70
CA PHE A 194 -1.79 8.21 6.18
C PHE A 194 -2.52 8.56 7.47
N LEU A 195 -1.98 9.56 8.17
CA LEU A 195 -2.57 10.21 9.35
C LEU A 195 -2.84 11.68 9.08
N THR A 196 -3.90 12.16 9.71
CA THR A 196 -4.33 13.56 9.74
C THR A 196 -5.06 13.81 11.07
N GLY A 197 -5.65 14.98 11.25
CA GLY A 197 -6.45 15.27 12.44
C GLY A 197 -7.96 15.22 12.19
N ASP A 198 -8.71 15.54 13.23
CA ASP A 198 -10.17 15.39 13.30
C ASP A 198 -10.97 16.61 12.79
N GLN A 199 -10.31 17.60 12.18
CA GLN A 199 -10.96 18.75 11.54
C GLN A 199 -10.59 18.86 10.05
N ASN A 200 -11.50 19.44 9.25
CA ASN A 200 -11.36 19.50 7.79
C ASN A 200 -10.19 20.35 7.30
N TYR A 201 -9.73 21.30 8.10
CA TYR A 201 -8.59 22.16 7.76
C TYR A 201 -7.23 21.52 8.08
N HIS A 202 -7.20 20.31 8.65
CA HIS A 202 -5.96 19.58 8.87
C HIS A 202 -5.47 18.92 7.58
N GLY A 203 -4.16 19.03 7.36
CA GLY A 203 -3.45 18.40 6.26
C GLY A 203 -2.89 17.02 6.62
N LEU A 204 -1.94 16.57 5.82
CA LEU A 204 -1.22 15.31 6.02
C LEU A 204 -0.24 15.43 7.19
N PHE A 205 -0.40 14.62 8.24
CA PHE A 205 0.58 14.56 9.33
C PHE A 205 1.73 13.60 9.03
N THR A 206 1.45 12.45 8.42
CA THR A 206 2.46 11.46 8.02
C THR A 206 1.81 10.42 7.13
N SER A 207 2.58 9.79 6.26
CA SER A 207 2.15 8.61 5.52
C SER A 207 3.22 7.52 5.50
N VAL A 208 2.82 6.32 5.11
CA VAL A 208 3.73 5.23 4.71
C VAL A 208 3.15 4.55 3.46
N PRO A 209 3.88 4.51 2.33
CA PRO A 209 5.20 5.15 2.10
C PRO A 209 5.20 6.67 2.31
N TYR A 210 6.38 7.27 2.43
CA TYR A 210 6.51 8.69 2.81
C TYR A 210 6.04 9.63 1.71
N ASP A 211 5.08 10.48 2.03
CA ASP A 211 4.78 11.74 1.35
C ASP A 211 5.11 12.92 2.26
N THR A 212 5.34 14.09 1.65
CA THR A 212 5.72 15.29 2.39
C THR A 212 4.55 15.76 3.26
N PRO A 213 4.69 15.75 4.61
CA PRO A 213 3.61 16.17 5.49
C PRO A 213 3.42 17.69 5.43
N CYS A 214 2.31 18.18 5.99
CA CYS A 214 2.10 19.60 6.19
C CYS A 214 3.17 20.19 7.12
N ASP A 215 3.46 21.48 6.95
CA ASP A 215 4.42 22.23 7.75
C ASP A 215 3.76 23.05 8.87
N THR A 216 2.43 23.10 8.86
CA THR A 216 1.60 23.89 9.76
C THR A 216 0.34 23.12 10.16
N TRP A 217 -0.29 23.54 11.26
CA TRP A 217 -1.52 22.91 11.76
C TRP A 217 -2.71 23.10 10.82
N GLN A 218 -2.75 24.23 10.10
CA GLN A 218 -3.80 24.59 9.14
C GLN A 218 -3.14 25.03 7.83
N PRO A 219 -2.68 24.09 7.00
CA PRO A 219 -2.02 24.43 5.76
C PRO A 219 -2.98 25.16 4.82
N SER A 220 -2.48 26.15 4.09
CA SER A 220 -3.25 26.92 3.09
C SER A 220 -3.39 26.20 1.76
N SER A 221 -2.75 25.04 1.60
CA SER A 221 -2.75 24.22 0.40
C SER A 221 -2.85 22.75 0.78
N HIS A 222 -3.41 21.95 -0.11
CA HIS A 222 -3.53 20.51 0.08
C HIS A 222 -2.15 19.83 0.01
N GLN A 223 -2.00 18.73 0.75
CA GLN A 223 -0.87 17.81 0.61
C GLN A 223 -1.30 16.65 -0.27
N THR A 224 -0.44 16.17 -1.15
CA THR A 224 -0.77 15.10 -2.09
C THR A 224 -0.10 13.80 -1.68
N LEU A 225 -0.87 12.72 -1.59
CA LEU A 225 -0.36 11.35 -1.48
C LEU A 225 0.01 10.87 -2.89
N THR A 226 1.28 10.53 -3.10
CA THR A 226 1.84 10.24 -4.43
C THR A 226 2.62 8.93 -4.49
N ASN A 227 2.86 8.30 -3.34
CA ASN A 227 3.80 7.19 -3.22
C ASN A 227 3.12 5.90 -2.76
N PRO A 228 2.06 5.41 -3.40
CA PRO A 228 1.48 4.14 -2.99
C PRO A 228 2.45 2.98 -3.25
N VAL A 229 2.51 2.03 -2.32
CA VAL A 229 3.26 0.78 -2.58
C VAL A 229 2.58 0.04 -3.73
N SER A 230 3.37 -0.47 -4.69
CA SER A 230 2.87 -1.26 -5.83
C SER A 230 3.33 -2.71 -5.72
N GLY A 231 2.80 -3.61 -6.57
CA GLY A 231 3.21 -5.02 -6.58
C GLY A 231 2.64 -5.86 -5.43
N VAL A 232 1.67 -5.35 -4.66
CA VAL A 232 1.02 -6.12 -3.60
C VAL A 232 0.14 -7.18 -4.26
N THR A 233 0.64 -8.42 -4.27
CA THR A 233 -0.04 -9.57 -4.87
C THR A 233 -0.99 -10.18 -3.86
N VAL A 234 -2.29 -10.08 -4.13
CA VAL A 234 -3.34 -10.74 -3.36
C VAL A 234 -3.92 -11.87 -4.21
N PRO A 235 -3.70 -13.15 -3.84
CA PRO A 235 -4.31 -14.28 -4.55
C PRO A 235 -5.84 -14.16 -4.61
N VAL A 236 -6.40 -14.26 -5.81
CA VAL A 236 -7.85 -14.39 -6.01
C VAL A 236 -8.23 -15.87 -5.97
N ALA A 237 -9.29 -16.21 -5.24
CA ALA A 237 -9.78 -17.59 -5.17
C ALA A 237 -10.21 -18.09 -6.56
N VAL A 238 -9.72 -19.27 -6.95
CA VAL A 238 -9.97 -19.93 -8.25
C VAL A 238 -11.45 -20.31 -8.45
N SER A 239 -12.32 -20.18 -7.44
CA SER A 239 -13.76 -20.46 -7.56
C SER A 239 -14.57 -19.39 -8.29
N ALA A 240 -13.95 -18.29 -8.75
CA ALA A 240 -14.61 -17.21 -9.50
C ALA A 240 -14.66 -17.43 -11.03
N PHE A 241 -14.14 -18.57 -11.55
CA PHE A 241 -14.28 -18.91 -12.97
C PHE A 241 -15.68 -19.47 -13.24
N SER A 242 -16.63 -18.61 -13.62
CA SER A 242 -17.68 -19.04 -14.55
C SER A 242 -17.13 -18.88 -15.97
N LEU A 243 -16.99 -19.99 -16.69
CA LEU A 243 -16.87 -19.93 -18.15
C LEU A 243 -18.18 -19.32 -18.67
N GLU A 244 -18.11 -18.13 -19.27
CA GLU A 244 -19.17 -17.66 -20.19
C GLU A 244 -19.14 -18.44 -21.50
#